data_AF-A0A817Z9I6-F1
#
_entry.id   AF-A0A817Z9I6-F1
#
_cell.length_a   1.000
_cell.length_b   1.000
_cell.length_c   1.000
_cell.angle_alpha   90.00
_cell.angle_beta   90.00
_cell.angle_gamma   90.00
#
_symmetry.space_group_name_H-M   'P 1'
#
loop_
_entity.id
_entity.type
_entity.pdbx_description
1 polymer ?
#
loop_
_entity_poly.entity_id
_entity_poly.type
_entity_poly.pdbx_seq_one_letter_code
_entity_poly.pdbx_strand_id
1 'polypeptide(L)' 'MNYKVILFQVFLLLLTKSQFYEALICGGFNVAGDACCGSQGYYTSTSTCCLGVIKAGNACCGSQGYYTSTSTCCHGVIL' A
#
# COMPACT_ATOMS: atom_id res chain seq x y z
N MET A 1 -3.72 6.24 -45.58
CA MET A 1 -4.20 5.98 -44.20
C MET A 1 -2.99 5.90 -43.31
N ASN A 2 -2.91 6.83 -42.34
CA ASN A 2 -1.67 7.42 -41.86
C ASN A 2 -0.96 6.55 -40.83
N TYR A 3 0.15 5.89 -41.21
CA TYR A 3 1.04 5.18 -40.29
C TYR A 3 1.49 6.04 -39.10
N LYS A 4 1.62 7.37 -39.29
CA LYS A 4 1.85 8.35 -38.21
C LYS A 4 0.76 8.37 -37.15
N VAL A 5 -0.51 8.22 -37.53
CA VAL A 5 -1.64 8.17 -36.60
C VAL A 5 -1.59 6.88 -35.79
N ILE A 6 -1.31 5.76 -36.44
CA ILE A 6 -1.19 4.45 -35.76
C ILE A 6 -0.03 4.47 -34.76
N LEU A 7 1.13 5.03 -35.14
CA LEU A 7 2.29 5.16 -34.26
C LEU A 7 1.98 6.03 -33.03
N PHE A 8 1.27 7.13 -33.21
CA PHE A 8 0.86 8.03 -32.13
C PHE A 8 -0.12 7.37 -31.16
N GLN A 9 -1.09 6.60 -31.67
CA GLN A 9 -2.05 5.84 -30.87
C GLN A 9 -1.34 4.73 -30.06
N VAL A 10 -0.40 4.01 -30.66
CA VAL A 10 0.41 2.98 -29.98
C VAL A 10 1.30 3.60 -28.89
N PHE A 11 1.89 4.77 -29.15
CA PHE A 11 2.70 5.50 -28.16
C PHE A 11 1.87 5.95 -26.95
N LEU A 12 0.65 6.49 -27.18
CA LEU A 12 -0.30 6.83 -26.10
C LEU A 12 -0.69 5.61 -25.27
N LEU A 13 -0.91 4.45 -25.92
CA LEU A 13 -1.21 3.18 -25.27
C LEU A 13 -0.04 2.58 -24.49
N LEU A 14 1.20 2.96 -24.79
CA LEU A 14 2.40 2.56 -24.05
C LEU A 14 2.65 3.50 -22.85
N LEU A 15 2.43 4.82 -23.03
CA LEU A 15 2.51 5.79 -21.94
C LEU A 15 1.45 5.53 -20.84
N THR A 16 0.24 5.15 -21.24
CA THR A 16 -0.83 4.78 -20.28
C THR A 16 -0.54 3.47 -19.56
N LYS A 17 0.19 2.51 -20.16
CA LYS A 17 0.63 1.29 -19.45
C LYS A 17 1.75 1.56 -18.44
N SER A 18 2.58 2.57 -18.70
CA SER A 18 3.70 2.98 -17.84
C SER A 18 3.25 3.59 -16.49
N GLN A 19 2.04 4.15 -16.40
CA GLN A 19 1.53 4.72 -15.13
C GLN A 19 0.68 3.73 -14.31
N PHE A 20 0.38 2.56 -14.85
CA PHE A 20 -0.40 1.53 -14.16
C PHE A 20 0.45 0.41 -13.55
N TYR A 21 1.74 0.27 -13.91
CA TYR A 21 2.56 -0.87 -13.43
C TYR A 21 3.13 -0.70 -12.01
N GLU A 22 3.14 0.50 -11.42
CA GLU A 22 3.66 0.71 -10.06
C GLU A 22 2.58 0.84 -8.96
N ALA A 23 1.29 0.78 -9.30
CA ALA A 23 0.22 1.07 -8.32
C ALA A 23 -0.64 -0.14 -7.93
N LEU A 24 -0.07 -1.35 -7.90
CA LEU A 24 -0.77 -2.58 -7.51
C LEU A 24 -0.42 -3.03 -6.09
N ILE A 25 -0.47 -2.14 -5.10
CA ILE A 25 -0.16 -2.53 -3.72
C ILE A 25 -1.37 -3.27 -3.08
N CYS A 26 -2.62 -2.89 -3.42
CA CYS A 26 -3.86 -3.39 -2.79
C CYS A 26 -4.94 -3.93 -3.77
N GLY A 27 -4.58 -4.32 -5.00
CA GLY A 27 -5.54 -4.92 -5.94
C GLY A 27 -6.61 -3.99 -6.55
N GLY A 28 -6.50 -2.66 -6.35
CA GLY A 28 -7.39 -1.66 -6.94
C GLY A 28 -6.70 -0.30 -7.06
N PHE A 29 -6.85 0.34 -8.22
CA PHE A 29 -6.22 1.61 -8.59
C PHE A 29 -6.61 2.73 -7.60
N ASN A 30 -5.60 3.37 -6.98
CA ASN A 30 -5.65 4.50 -6.02
C ASN A 30 -5.91 4.18 -4.54
N VAL A 31 -5.01 3.43 -3.90
CA VAL A 31 -4.93 3.40 -2.43
C VAL A 31 -3.84 4.36 -1.94
N ALA A 32 -4.14 5.18 -0.93
CA ALA A 32 -3.13 6.02 -0.27
C ALA A 32 -2.27 5.15 0.65
N GLY A 33 -0.95 5.08 0.41
CA GLY A 33 -0.04 4.28 1.22
C GLY A 33 1.14 3.70 0.45
N ASP A 34 2.07 3.10 1.20
CA ASP A 34 3.19 2.30 0.70
C ASP A 34 3.03 0.79 0.97
N ALA A 35 2.04 0.42 1.78
CA ALA A 35 1.69 -0.96 2.10
C ALA A 35 0.17 -1.17 2.17
N CYS A 36 -0.23 -2.43 2.31
CA CYS A 36 -1.61 -2.87 2.17
C CYS A 36 -2.07 -3.82 3.25
N CYS A 37 -3.27 -3.56 3.76
CA CYS A 37 -3.97 -4.37 4.74
C CYS A 37 -5.32 -4.77 4.13
N GLY A 38 -5.35 -5.94 3.51
CA GLY A 38 -6.47 -6.33 2.64
C GLY A 38 -6.55 -5.44 1.40
N SER A 39 -7.69 -4.77 1.20
CA SER A 39 -7.92 -3.83 0.10
C SER A 39 -7.64 -2.36 0.47
N GLN A 40 -7.17 -2.09 1.69
CA GLN A 40 -6.90 -0.74 2.18
C GLN A 40 -5.39 -0.46 2.22
N GLY A 41 -4.98 0.65 1.61
CA GLY A 41 -3.61 1.14 1.70
C GLY A 41 -3.34 1.83 3.03
N TYR A 42 -2.11 1.74 3.51
CA TYR A 42 -1.65 2.47 4.68
C TYR A 42 -0.17 2.85 4.52
N TYR A 43 0.29 3.78 5.35
CA TYR A 43 1.70 4.17 5.42
C TYR A 43 2.40 3.42 6.55
N THR A 44 3.42 2.61 6.22
CA THR A 44 4.22 1.84 7.18
C THR A 44 4.97 2.71 8.20
N SER A 45 5.17 3.98 7.88
CA SER A 45 5.79 4.97 8.77
C SER A 45 4.93 5.33 9.98
N THR A 46 3.60 5.21 9.87
CA THR A 46 2.66 5.61 10.95
C THR A 46 1.78 4.47 11.42
N SER A 47 1.56 3.47 10.59
CA SER A 47 0.57 2.42 10.78
C SER A 47 1.10 1.04 10.39
N THR A 48 0.46 0.00 10.92
CA THR A 48 0.76 -1.41 10.65
C THR A 48 -0.53 -2.20 10.50
N CYS A 49 -0.46 -3.39 9.89
CA CYS A 49 -1.63 -4.26 9.69
C CYS A 49 -1.63 -5.38 10.73
N CYS A 50 -2.56 -5.34 11.69
CA CYS A 50 -2.73 -6.36 12.73
C CYS A 50 -4.03 -7.12 12.50
N LEU A 51 -3.95 -8.44 12.25
CA LEU A 51 -5.11 -9.31 12.00
C LEU A 51 -6.08 -8.76 10.92
N GLY A 52 -5.53 -8.16 9.86
CA GLY A 52 -6.32 -7.59 8.77
C GLY A 52 -6.94 -6.22 9.06
N VAL A 53 -6.57 -5.57 10.16
CA VAL A 53 -7.00 -4.22 10.53
C VAL A 53 -5.80 -3.29 10.63
N ILE A 54 -5.91 -2.11 10.02
CA ILE A 54 -4.88 -1.07 10.12
C ILE A 54 -4.91 -0.49 11.54
N LYS A 55 -3.75 -0.45 12.19
CA LYS A 55 -3.54 0.11 13.53
C LYS A 55 -2.39 1.11 13.51
N ALA A 56 -2.45 2.12 14.37
CA ALA A 56 -1.32 3.02 14.57
C ALA A 56 -0.16 2.26 15.23
N GLY A 57 1.07 2.52 14.78
CA GLY A 57 2.25 1.80 15.26
C GLY A 57 3.05 1.17 14.13
N ASN A 58 4.20 0.61 14.49
CA ASN A 58 5.07 -0.13 13.59
C ASN A 58 5.11 -1.63 13.88
N ALA A 59 4.52 -2.08 15.01
CA ALA A 59 4.44 -3.48 15.39
C ALA A 59 3.07 -3.84 15.96
N CYS A 60 2.76 -5.14 15.95
CA CYS A 60 1.50 -5.69 16.49
C CYS A 60 1.75 -6.45 17.79
N CYS A 61 0.92 -6.19 18.79
CA CYS A 61 0.78 -6.99 20.00
C CYS A 61 -0.63 -7.57 20.03
N GLY A 62 -0.79 -8.79 19.54
CA GLY A 62 -2.12 -9.36 19.28
C GLY A 62 -2.88 -8.56 18.21
N SER A 63 -4.06 -8.06 18.55
CA SER A 63 -4.90 -7.24 17.66
C SER A 63 -4.60 -5.72 17.74
N GLN A 64 -3.65 -5.30 18.58
CA GLN A 64 -3.31 -3.89 18.79
C GLN A 64 -1.99 -3.53 18.11
N GLY A 65 -1.95 -2.34 17.51
CA GLY A 65 -0.69 -1.75 17.03
C GLY A 65 -0.01 -0.95 18.15
N TYR A 66 1.32 -0.97 18.16
CA TYR A 66 2.12 -0.16 19.07
C TYR A 66 3.41 0.32 18.40
N TYR A 67 4.02 1.35 18.98
CA TYR A 67 5.34 1.84 18.56
C TYR A 67 6.42 1.17 19.40
N THR A 68 7.31 0.41 18.75
CA THR A 68 8.46 -0.22 19.41
C THR A 68 9.46 0.77 19.99
N SER A 69 9.36 2.05 19.62
CA SER A 69 10.17 3.13 20.19
C SER A 69 9.72 3.55 21.59
N THR A 70 8.44 3.35 21.94
CA THR A 70 7.88 3.79 23.22
C THR A 70 7.42 2.65 24.10
N SER A 71 7.15 1.48 23.52
CA SER A 71 6.47 0.39 24.22
C SER A 71 6.98 -0.98 23.77
N THR A 72 6.75 -2.00 24.59
CA THR A 72 7.12 -3.39 24.29
C THR A 72 5.92 -4.32 24.45
N CYS A 73 5.83 -5.37 23.64
CA CYS A 73 4.82 -6.42 23.79
C CYS A 73 5.35 -7.57 24.67
N CYS A 74 4.67 -7.86 25.78
CA CYS A 74 4.95 -9.00 26.65
C CYS A 74 3.67 -9.81 26.86
N HIS A 75 3.65 -11.06 26.40
CA HIS A 75 2.49 -11.96 26.51
C HIS A 75 1.15 -11.35 26.02
N GLY A 76 1.19 -10.54 24.95
CA GLY A 76 -0.01 -9.89 24.40
C GLY A 76 -0.42 -8.60 25.12
N VAL A 77 0.37 -8.12 26.08
CA VAL A 77 0.18 -6.85 26.78
C VAL A 77 1.26 -5.85 26.34
N ILE A 78 0.85 -4.62 26.03
CA ILE A 78 1.76 -3.52 25.70
C ILE A 78 2.17 -2.83 27.00
N LEU A 79 3.47 -2.72 27.23
CA LEU A 79 4.13 -2.11 28.39
C LEU A 79 4.86 -0.83 28.00
#